data_AF-A0A928ATN8-F1
#
_entry.id   AF-A0A928ATN8-F1
#
_cell.length_a   1.000
_cell.length_b   1.000
_cell.length_c   1.000
_cell.angle_alpha   90.00
_cell.angle_beta   90.00
_cell.angle_gamma   90.00
#
_symmetry.space_group_name_H-M   'P 1'
#
loop_
_entity.id
_entity.type
_entity.pdbx_description
1 polymer ?
#
loop_
_entity_poly.entity_id
_entity_poly.type
_entity_poly.pdbx_seq_one_letter_code
_entity_poly.pdbx_strand_id
1 'polypeptide(L)'
;MIIALIVGGVLIIALVAMYFSYNNREVALRKEAEAQRGKIESVYDTMWKTLKQEAGVTDEYRKTFEKIYPELIAGRYSGGNNELFKMIQEQNPTFDTRLYDKLMQSIEVQRSLFASAQQRMLDIIRVRETLLESMPSKWFISNRSVIEYEVITSDATAEVVKSRRENDIELFS
;
A
#
# COMPACT_ATOMS: atom_id res chain seq x y z
N MET A 1 33.65 30.78 35.23
CA MET A 1 34.27 29.56 34.69
C MET A 1 33.47 28.29 35.01
N ILE A 2 33.13 28.03 36.28
CA ILE A 2 32.33 26.84 36.70
C ILE A 2 30.93 26.81 36.07
N ILE A 3 30.21 27.94 36.06
CA ILE A 3 28.86 28.02 35.45
C ILE A 3 28.91 27.71 33.94
N ALA A 4 29.94 28.19 33.24
CA ALA A 4 30.11 27.92 31.81
C ALA A 4 30.38 26.43 31.52
N LEU A 5 31.14 25.74 32.40
CA LEU A 5 31.37 24.30 32.31
C LEU A 5 30.10 23.49 32.55
N ILE A 6 29.27 23.91 33.53
CA ILE A 6 27.99 23.25 33.83
C ILE A 6 27.01 23.44 32.66
N VAL A 7 26.88 24.66 32.14
CA VAL A 7 26.01 24.94 30.97
C VAL A 7 26.48 24.20 29.72
N GLY A 8 27.78 24.14 29.49
CA GLY A 8 28.37 23.35 28.40
C GLY A 8 28.10 21.85 28.54
N GLY A 9 28.22 21.30 29.76
CA GLY A 9 27.91 19.91 30.05
C GLY A 9 26.43 19.55 29.79
N VAL A 10 25.50 20.40 30.21
CA VAL A 10 24.06 20.21 29.98
C VAL A 10 23.73 20.26 28.48
N LEU A 11 24.36 21.18 27.72
CA LEU A 11 24.20 21.26 26.27
C LEU A 11 24.65 19.97 25.56
N ILE A 12 25.79 19.40 25.95
CA ILE A 12 26.30 18.15 25.37
C ILE A 12 25.34 16.98 25.66
N ILE A 13 24.85 16.87 26.90
CA ILE A 13 23.88 15.83 27.28
C ILE A 13 22.59 15.98 26.47
N ALA A 14 22.11 17.21 26.27
CA ALA A 14 20.93 17.48 25.45
C ALA A 14 21.12 17.06 23.98
N LEU A 15 22.28 17.34 23.39
CA LEU A 15 22.61 16.93 22.01
C LEU A 15 22.69 15.40 21.86
N VAL A 16 23.28 14.71 22.84
CA VAL A 16 23.33 13.25 22.85
C VAL A 16 21.94 12.64 23.02
N ALA A 17 21.11 13.19 23.91
CA ALA A 17 19.73 12.75 24.09
C ALA A 17 18.90 12.95 22.80
N MET A 18 19.07 14.08 22.11
CA MET A 18 18.46 14.34 20.81
C MET A 18 18.92 13.33 19.76
N TYR A 19 20.22 13.01 19.72
CA TYR A 19 20.78 12.01 18.81
C TYR A 19 20.08 10.65 18.96
N PHE A 20 19.99 10.12 20.17
CA PHE A 20 19.31 8.84 20.40
C PHE A 20 17.81 8.92 20.10
N SER A 21 17.15 10.02 20.46
CA SER A 21 15.71 10.20 20.21
C SER A 21 15.37 10.16 18.71
N TYR A 22 16.09 10.92 17.88
CA TYR A 22 15.82 10.98 16.45
C TYR A 22 16.17 9.68 15.72
N ASN A 23 17.29 9.02 16.07
CA ASN A 23 17.63 7.72 15.49
C ASN A 23 16.64 6.63 15.89
N ASN A 24 16.16 6.60 17.14
CA ASN A 24 15.12 5.66 17.56
C ASN A 24 13.81 5.88 16.80
N ARG A 25 13.45 7.14 16.52
CA ARG A 25 12.27 7.47 15.72
C ARG A 25 12.40 7.00 14.26
N GLU A 26 13.58 7.13 13.66
CA GLU A 26 13.85 6.61 12.32
C GLU A 26 13.69 5.08 12.27
N VAL A 27 14.28 4.36 13.24
CA VAL A 27 14.17 2.90 13.33
C VAL A 27 12.72 2.46 13.54
N ALA A 28 11.95 3.19 14.34
CA ALA A 28 10.53 2.93 14.56
C ALA A 28 9.72 3.06 13.25
N LEU A 29 9.94 4.15 12.49
CA LEU A 29 9.28 4.35 11.20
C LEU A 29 9.66 3.27 10.18
N ARG A 30 10.91 2.79 10.20
CA ARG A 30 11.36 1.70 9.30
C ARG A 30 10.67 0.38 9.64
N LYS A 31 10.56 0.04 10.93
CA LYS A 31 9.80 -1.12 11.40
C LYS A 31 8.31 -0.99 11.08
N GLU A 32 7.75 0.22 11.20
CA GLU A 32 6.36 0.49 10.84
C GLU A 32 6.14 0.29 9.34
N ALA A 33 7.04 0.77 8.49
CA ALA A 33 7.00 0.53 7.05
C ALA A 33 7.09 -0.97 6.71
N GLU A 34 8.01 -1.71 7.35
CA GLU A 34 8.13 -3.16 7.15
C GLU A 34 6.86 -3.92 7.58
N ALA A 35 6.29 -3.59 8.73
CA ALA A 35 5.02 -4.14 9.18
C ALA A 35 3.87 -3.78 8.24
N GLN A 36 3.87 -2.55 7.70
CA GLN A 36 2.87 -2.10 6.74
C GLN A 36 2.96 -2.83 5.40
N ARG A 37 4.17 -3.25 4.96
CA ARG A 37 4.32 -4.12 3.78
C ARG A 37 3.63 -5.46 3.99
N GLY A 38 3.89 -6.09 5.14
CA GLY A 38 3.19 -7.33 5.52
C GLY A 38 1.67 -7.17 5.62
N LYS A 39 1.19 -5.99 6.03
CA LYS A 39 -0.26 -5.69 6.04
C LYS A 39 -0.84 -5.61 4.62
N ILE A 40 -0.14 -4.98 3.68
CA ILE A 40 -0.56 -4.91 2.27
C ILE A 40 -0.62 -6.33 1.67
N GLU A 41 0.40 -7.16 1.91
CA GLU A 41 0.42 -8.56 1.50
C GLU A 41 -0.71 -9.38 2.13
N SER A 42 -1.03 -9.12 3.41
CA SER A 42 -2.13 -9.79 4.10
C SER A 42 -3.50 -9.44 3.50
N VAL A 43 -3.72 -8.18 3.09
CA VAL A 43 -4.96 -7.78 2.41
C VAL A 43 -5.06 -8.45 1.04
N TYR A 44 -3.95 -8.50 0.29
CA TYR A 44 -3.87 -9.21 -0.97
C TYR A 44 -4.24 -10.70 -0.83
N ASP A 45 -3.62 -11.40 0.12
CA ASP A 45 -3.89 -12.81 0.39
C ASP A 45 -5.33 -13.06 0.88
N THR A 46 -5.87 -12.14 1.68
CA THR A 46 -7.28 -12.19 2.11
C THR A 46 -8.21 -12.10 0.91
N MET A 47 -7.90 -11.25 -0.08
CA MET A 47 -8.69 -11.15 -1.29
C MET A 47 -8.68 -12.42 -2.12
N TRP A 48 -7.50 -12.99 -2.33
CA TRP A 48 -7.36 -14.28 -3.00
C TRP A 48 -8.16 -15.39 -2.28
N LYS A 49 -8.08 -15.47 -0.95
CA LYS A 49 -8.79 -16.47 -0.15
C LYS A 49 -10.30 -16.31 -0.24
N THR A 50 -10.82 -15.08 -0.20
CA THR A 50 -12.26 -14.83 -0.36
C THR A 50 -12.73 -15.24 -1.74
N LEU A 51 -11.98 -14.92 -2.80
CA LEU A 51 -12.29 -15.38 -4.14
C LEU A 51 -12.31 -16.90 -4.23
N LYS A 52 -11.28 -17.56 -3.69
CA LYS A 52 -11.19 -19.03 -3.64
C LYS A 52 -12.40 -19.66 -2.94
N GLN A 53 -12.80 -19.12 -1.80
CA GLN A 53 -13.88 -19.66 -0.98
C GLN A 53 -15.28 -19.38 -1.54
N GLU A 54 -15.52 -18.17 -2.04
CA GLU A 54 -16.84 -17.76 -2.52
C GLU A 54 -17.09 -18.20 -3.97
N ALA A 55 -16.08 -18.18 -4.83
CA ALA A 55 -16.20 -18.60 -6.23
C ALA A 55 -15.94 -20.11 -6.44
N GLY A 56 -15.31 -20.79 -5.47
CA GLY A 56 -14.96 -22.20 -5.59
C GLY A 56 -13.81 -22.47 -6.57
N VAL A 57 -12.95 -21.48 -6.80
CA VAL A 57 -11.83 -21.54 -7.75
C VAL A 57 -10.65 -22.33 -7.14
N THR A 58 -9.90 -23.07 -7.96
CA THR A 58 -8.75 -23.86 -7.50
C THR A 58 -7.47 -23.02 -7.43
N ASP A 59 -6.44 -23.49 -6.71
CA ASP A 59 -5.16 -22.78 -6.54
C ASP A 59 -4.39 -22.55 -7.85
N GLU A 60 -4.68 -23.32 -8.89
CA GLU A 60 -4.04 -23.22 -10.20
C GLU A 60 -4.29 -21.86 -10.87
N TYR A 61 -5.39 -21.19 -10.52
CA TYR A 61 -5.80 -19.90 -11.10
C TYR A 61 -5.24 -18.70 -10.35
N ARG A 62 -4.41 -18.91 -9.33
CA ARG A 62 -3.73 -17.82 -8.62
C ARG A 62 -2.95 -16.92 -9.57
N LYS A 63 -2.31 -17.50 -10.60
CA LYS A 63 -1.59 -16.75 -11.63
C LYS A 63 -2.51 -15.90 -12.52
N THR A 64 -3.71 -16.39 -12.80
CA THR A 64 -4.72 -15.64 -13.57
C THR A 64 -5.26 -14.50 -12.72
N PHE A 65 -5.53 -14.75 -11.44
CA PHE A 65 -5.91 -13.72 -10.47
C PHE A 65 -4.83 -12.62 -10.34
N GLU A 66 -3.56 -12.99 -10.23
CA GLU A 66 -2.43 -12.05 -10.17
C GLU A 66 -2.39 -11.09 -11.38
N LYS A 67 -2.82 -11.55 -12.57
CA LYS A 67 -2.87 -10.73 -13.78
C LYS A 67 -4.03 -9.75 -13.79
N ILE A 68 -5.22 -10.19 -13.35
CA ILE A 68 -6.42 -9.34 -13.34
C ILE A 68 -6.50 -8.46 -12.09
N TYR A 69 -5.72 -8.77 -11.04
CA TYR A 69 -5.74 -8.06 -9.77
C TYR A 69 -5.57 -6.53 -9.89
N PRO A 70 -4.59 -6.00 -10.67
CA PRO A 70 -4.46 -4.56 -10.86
C PRO A 70 -5.72 -3.92 -11.45
N GLU A 71 -6.43 -4.63 -12.33
CA GLU A 71 -7.68 -4.15 -12.93
C GLU A 71 -8.84 -4.16 -11.93
N LEU A 72 -8.93 -5.20 -11.09
CA LEU A 72 -9.91 -5.27 -10.00
C LEU A 72 -9.74 -4.12 -9.01
N ILE A 73 -8.50 -3.77 -8.69
CA ILE A 73 -8.17 -2.65 -7.80
C ILE A 73 -8.42 -1.29 -8.47
N ALA A 74 -8.37 -1.20 -9.80
CA ALA A 74 -8.67 0.03 -10.53
C ALA A 74 -10.18 0.35 -10.58
N GLY A 75 -11.05 -0.62 -10.30
CA GLY A 75 -12.48 -0.38 -10.13
C GLY A 75 -13.24 0.04 -11.38
N ARG A 76 -12.68 -0.19 -12.58
CA ARG A 76 -13.43 -0.01 -13.83
C ARG A 76 -14.50 -1.09 -13.95
N TYR A 77 -15.72 -0.73 -13.55
CA TYR A 77 -16.94 -1.48 -13.81
C TYR A 77 -17.28 -1.54 -15.31
N SER A 78 -16.74 -0.62 -16.11
CA SER A 78 -16.90 -0.59 -17.57
C SER A 78 -15.75 -1.36 -18.25
N GLY A 79 -15.99 -2.65 -18.50
CA GLY A 79 -15.18 -3.47 -19.43
C GLY A 79 -14.45 -4.67 -18.82
N GLY A 80 -13.92 -4.58 -17.59
CA GLY A 80 -12.99 -5.57 -17.02
C GLY A 80 -13.56 -6.61 -16.05
N ASN A 81 -14.71 -6.34 -15.41
CA ASN A 81 -15.36 -7.32 -14.51
C ASN A 81 -15.80 -8.61 -15.23
N ASN A 82 -15.86 -8.57 -16.56
CA ASN A 82 -16.10 -9.74 -17.38
C ASN A 82 -14.94 -10.74 -17.29
N GLU A 83 -13.71 -10.33 -16.98
CA GLU A 83 -12.56 -11.24 -16.90
C GLU A 83 -12.57 -12.09 -15.64
N LEU A 84 -12.85 -11.47 -14.48
CA LEU A 84 -13.08 -12.22 -13.24
C LEU A 84 -14.27 -13.18 -13.41
N PHE A 85 -15.37 -12.67 -13.98
CA PHE A 85 -16.56 -13.49 -14.22
C PHE A 85 -16.29 -14.64 -15.18
N LYS A 86 -15.59 -14.40 -16.30
CA LYS A 86 -15.16 -15.43 -17.25
C LYS A 86 -14.26 -16.46 -16.59
N MET A 87 -13.25 -16.02 -15.82
CA MET A 87 -12.36 -16.93 -15.08
C MET A 87 -13.17 -17.81 -14.12
N ILE A 88 -14.13 -17.24 -13.39
CA ILE A 88 -14.98 -18.00 -12.48
C ILE A 88 -15.91 -18.95 -13.25
N GLN A 89 -16.51 -18.50 -14.34
CA GLN A 89 -17.42 -19.30 -15.17
C GLN A 89 -16.69 -20.45 -15.87
N GLU A 90 -15.43 -20.26 -16.29
CA GLU A 90 -14.56 -21.30 -16.82
C GLU A 90 -14.30 -22.41 -15.78
N GLN A 91 -14.17 -22.04 -14.50
CA GLN A 91 -13.94 -22.99 -13.41
C GLN A 91 -15.21 -23.63 -12.88
N ASN A 92 -16.26 -22.83 -12.81
CA ASN A 92 -17.52 -23.21 -12.23
C ASN A 92 -18.64 -22.75 -13.16
N PRO A 93 -18.99 -23.57 -14.18
CA PRO A 93 -20.07 -23.26 -15.11
C PRO A 93 -21.43 -23.11 -14.43
N THR A 94 -21.57 -23.63 -13.20
CA THR A 94 -22.77 -23.54 -12.37
C THR A 94 -22.78 -22.36 -11.40
N PHE A 95 -21.79 -21.45 -11.48
CA PHE A 95 -21.71 -20.30 -10.60
C PHE A 95 -22.88 -19.35 -10.83
N ASP A 96 -23.68 -19.11 -9.77
CA ASP A 96 -24.85 -18.23 -9.83
C ASP A 96 -24.40 -16.76 -9.89
N THR A 97 -24.95 -16.02 -10.85
CA THR A 97 -24.86 -14.55 -10.94
C THR A 97 -25.14 -13.81 -9.62
N ARG A 98 -26.00 -14.34 -8.74
CA ARG A 98 -26.24 -13.75 -7.41
C ARG A 98 -25.07 -13.91 -6.45
N LEU A 99 -24.33 -15.01 -6.57
CA LEU A 99 -23.09 -15.23 -5.79
C LEU A 99 -21.97 -14.34 -6.31
N TYR A 100 -21.98 -14.02 -7.60
CA TYR A 100 -21.06 -13.06 -8.19
C TYR A 100 -21.22 -11.65 -7.59
N ASP A 101 -22.46 -11.15 -7.46
CA ASP A 101 -22.71 -9.84 -6.85
C ASP A 101 -22.17 -9.77 -5.41
N LYS A 102 -22.36 -10.85 -4.64
CA LYS A 102 -21.83 -10.95 -3.26
C LYS A 102 -20.29 -10.95 -3.25
N LEU A 103 -19.67 -11.72 -4.14
CA LEU A 103 -18.22 -11.75 -4.29
C LEU A 103 -17.67 -10.36 -4.65
N MET A 104 -18.32 -9.65 -5.56
CA MET A 104 -17.92 -8.31 -5.97
C MET A 104 -18.01 -7.31 -4.80
N GLN A 105 -19.04 -7.42 -3.95
CA GLN A 105 -19.11 -6.63 -2.72
C GLN A 105 -17.94 -6.94 -1.76
N SER A 106 -17.60 -8.22 -1.59
CA SER A 106 -16.45 -8.63 -0.76
C SER A 106 -15.12 -8.08 -1.31
N ILE A 107 -14.93 -8.15 -2.63
CA ILE A 107 -13.74 -7.62 -3.33
C ILE A 107 -13.68 -6.08 -3.19
N GLU A 108 -14.80 -5.37 -3.30
CA GLU A 108 -14.87 -3.92 -3.13
C GLU A 108 -14.40 -3.49 -1.73
N VAL A 109 -14.83 -4.19 -0.68
CA VAL A 109 -14.37 -3.94 0.69
C VAL A 109 -12.86 -4.14 0.80
N GLN A 110 -12.34 -5.23 0.25
CA GLN A 110 -10.91 -5.54 0.30
C GLN A 110 -10.08 -4.56 -0.52
N ARG A 111 -10.59 -4.06 -1.64
CA ARG A 111 -9.98 -2.99 -2.42
C ARG A 111 -9.85 -1.71 -1.63
N SER A 112 -10.91 -1.31 -0.93
CA SER A 112 -10.89 -0.14 -0.03
C SER A 112 -9.86 -0.29 1.10
N LEU A 113 -9.77 -1.49 1.70
CA LEU A 113 -8.75 -1.81 2.70
C LEU A 113 -7.33 -1.76 2.12
N PHE A 114 -7.15 -2.24 0.89
CA PHE A 114 -5.88 -2.23 0.19
C PHE A 114 -5.44 -0.79 -0.10
N ALA A 115 -6.31 0.03 -0.68
CA ALA A 115 -6.05 1.44 -0.92
C ALA A 115 -5.69 2.18 0.37
N SER A 116 -6.42 1.93 1.46
CA SER A 116 -6.13 2.49 2.78
C SER A 116 -4.75 2.03 3.31
N ALA A 117 -4.38 0.77 3.08
CA ALA A 117 -3.08 0.24 3.48
C ALA A 117 -1.93 0.86 2.67
N GLN A 118 -2.11 1.06 1.36
CA GLN A 118 -1.14 1.75 0.52
C GLN A 118 -0.99 3.24 0.92
N GLN A 119 -2.10 3.94 1.19
CA GLN A 119 -2.08 5.33 1.68
C GLN A 119 -1.29 5.44 2.99
N ARG A 120 -1.53 4.52 3.93
CA ARG A 120 -0.79 4.48 5.19
C ARG A 120 0.72 4.27 4.96
N MET A 121 1.11 3.45 3.98
CA MET A 121 2.53 3.28 3.61
C MET A 121 3.13 4.60 3.12
N LEU A 122 2.44 5.29 2.20
CA LEU A 122 2.88 6.58 1.68
C LEU A 122 2.99 7.63 2.81
N ASP A 123 2.07 7.63 3.76
CA ASP A 123 2.16 8.49 4.94
C ASP A 123 3.39 8.19 5.81
N ILE A 124 3.72 6.91 6.03
CA ILE A 124 4.93 6.53 6.78
C ILE A 124 6.19 7.03 6.06
N ILE A 125 6.25 6.86 4.74
CA ILE A 125 7.36 7.34 3.90
C ILE A 125 7.46 8.87 3.99
N ARG A 126 6.35 9.58 3.81
CA ARG A 126 6.27 11.04 3.94
C ARG A 126 6.75 11.53 5.32
N VAL A 127 6.30 10.89 6.40
CA VAL A 127 6.71 11.24 7.77
C VAL A 127 8.21 11.02 7.97
N ARG A 128 8.76 9.94 7.40
CA ARG A 128 10.19 9.65 7.45
C ARG A 128 11.01 10.64 6.62
N GLU A 129 10.59 10.97 5.42
CA GLU A 129 11.23 12.00 4.59
C GLU A 129 11.22 13.35 5.30
N THR A 130 10.08 13.75 5.85
CA THR A 130 9.96 14.96 6.66
C THR A 130 10.94 14.94 7.85
N LEU A 131 11.10 13.80 8.51
CA LEU A 131 12.04 13.64 9.62
C LEU A 131 13.50 13.80 9.16
N LEU A 132 13.85 13.29 7.96
CA LEU A 132 15.18 13.40 7.36
C LEU A 132 15.50 14.81 6.84
N GLU A 133 14.49 15.58 6.43
CA GLU A 133 14.66 16.93 5.87
C GLU A 133 14.56 18.04 6.92
N SER A 134 13.75 17.85 7.96
CA SER A 134 13.53 18.86 9.00
C SER A 134 14.76 19.06 9.89
N MET A 135 14.99 20.31 10.31
CA MET A 135 15.98 20.64 11.33
C MET A 135 15.28 20.67 12.70
N PRO A 136 15.91 20.18 13.78
CA PRO A 136 17.30 19.76 13.88
C PRO A 136 17.53 18.24 13.60
N SER A 137 16.48 17.46 13.35
CA SER A 137 16.56 15.99 13.17
C SER A 137 17.49 15.56 12.04
N LYS A 138 17.54 16.31 10.93
CA LYS A 138 18.45 16.09 9.80
C LYS A 138 19.93 15.99 10.21
N TRP A 139 20.34 16.69 11.26
CA TRP A 139 21.72 16.69 11.74
C TRP A 139 22.08 15.49 12.61
N PHE A 140 21.07 14.84 13.19
CA PHE A 140 21.25 13.76 14.15
C PHE A 140 21.00 12.37 13.56
N ILE A 141 20.28 12.27 12.44
CA ILE A 141 19.95 10.98 11.83
C ILE A 141 21.13 10.44 11.03
N SER A 142 21.58 9.25 11.42
CA SER A 142 22.72 8.54 10.81
C SER A 142 22.32 7.77 9.54
N ASN A 143 21.14 7.15 9.54
CA ASN A 143 20.67 6.34 8.42
C ASN A 143 19.76 7.15 7.48
N ARG A 144 20.22 7.35 6.24
CA ARG A 144 19.48 8.08 5.19
C ARG A 144 19.03 7.18 4.02
N SER A 145 19.08 5.87 4.19
CA SER A 145 18.65 4.93 3.13
C SER A 145 17.19 5.19 2.73
N VAL A 146 16.88 5.16 1.44
CA VAL A 146 15.50 5.35 0.96
C VAL A 146 14.70 4.07 1.21
N ILE A 147 13.44 4.21 1.64
CA ILE A 147 12.50 3.08 1.63
C ILE A 147 11.82 3.12 0.26
N GLU A 148 12.23 2.24 -0.63
CA GLU A 148 11.61 2.10 -1.94
C GLU A 148 10.22 1.46 -1.77
N TYR A 149 9.19 2.13 -2.27
CA TYR A 149 7.84 1.60 -2.30
C TYR A 149 7.16 2.03 -3.59
N GLU A 150 6.91 1.05 -4.45
CA GLU A 150 6.11 1.25 -5.64
C GLU A 150 4.65 0.93 -5.32
N VAL A 151 3.77 1.90 -5.59
CA VAL A 151 2.34 1.73 -5.38
C VAL A 151 1.82 0.79 -6.45
N ILE A 152 1.14 -0.29 -6.04
CA ILE A 152 0.50 -1.20 -6.97
C ILE A 152 -0.71 -0.47 -7.56
N THR A 153 -0.66 -0.20 -8.86
CA THR A 153 -1.68 0.49 -9.64
C THR A 153 -1.94 -0.25 -10.95
N SER A 154 -3.02 0.07 -11.64
CA SER A 154 -3.30 -0.49 -12.97
C SER A 154 -2.51 0.23 -14.06
N ASP A 155 -2.25 -0.48 -15.15
CA ASP A 155 -1.60 0.08 -16.34
C ASP A 155 -2.36 1.30 -16.88
N ALA A 156 -3.69 1.25 -16.87
CA ALA A 156 -4.54 2.38 -17.26
C ALA A 156 -4.30 3.62 -16.37
N THR A 157 -4.21 3.45 -15.05
CA THR A 157 -3.89 4.56 -14.14
C THR A 157 -2.48 5.08 -14.39
N ALA A 158 -1.51 4.18 -14.65
CA ALA A 158 -0.15 4.58 -15.00
C ALA A 158 -0.11 5.39 -16.31
N GLU A 159 -0.92 5.03 -17.30
CA GLU A 159 -1.06 5.77 -18.56
C GLU A 159 -1.79 7.11 -18.38
N VAL A 160 -2.84 7.18 -17.54
CA VAL A 160 -3.51 8.44 -17.19
C VAL A 160 -2.55 9.38 -16.46
N VAL A 161 -1.75 8.86 -15.52
CA VAL A 161 -0.71 9.66 -14.82
C VAL A 161 0.34 10.17 -15.80
N LYS A 162 0.79 9.34 -16.75
CA LYS A 162 1.75 9.73 -17.80
C LYS A 162 1.18 10.77 -18.76
N SER A 163 -0.04 10.55 -19.24
CA SER A 163 -0.71 11.41 -20.21
C SER A 163 -1.31 12.68 -19.59
N ARG A 164 -1.49 12.70 -18.27
CA ARG A 164 -2.21 13.74 -17.48
C ARG A 164 -3.62 14.03 -18.00
N ARG A 165 -4.21 13.09 -18.75
CA ARG A 165 -5.54 13.23 -19.36
C ARG A 165 -6.27 11.92 -19.20
N GLU A 166 -7.47 11.99 -18.66
CA GLU A 166 -8.38 10.84 -18.61
C GLU A 166 -9.36 10.97 -19.77
N ASN A 167 -9.05 10.32 -20.89
CA ASN A 167 -9.84 10.44 -22.12
C ASN A 167 -10.92 9.36 -22.26
N ASP A 168 -11.07 8.49 -21.25
CA ASP A 168 -11.81 7.24 -21.36
C ASP A 168 -12.80 7.11 -20.19
N ILE A 169 -13.69 8.11 -20.09
CA ILE A 169 -14.78 8.19 -19.10
C ILE A 169 -16.14 7.82 -19.77
N GLU A 170 -16.13 6.93 -20.74
CA GLU A 170 -17.38 6.41 -21.32
C GLU A 170 -17.89 5.24 -20.46
N LEU A 171 -18.89 5.53 -19.63
CA LEU A 171 -19.56 4.56 -18.76
C LEU A 171 -20.62 3.72 -19.49
N PHE A 172 -20.99 4.10 -20.72
CA PHE A 172 -21.96 3.37 -21.54
C PHE A 172 -21.65 3.60 -23.03
N SER A 173 -21.19 2.57 -23.72
CA SER A 173 -21.20 2.48 -25.19
C SER A 173 -21.98 1.24 -25.60
#